data_AF-A0A3P8TDK2-F1
#
_entry.id   AF-A0A3P8TDK2-F1
#
_cell.length_a   1.000
_cell.length_b   1.000
_cell.length_c   1.000
_cell.angle_alpha   90.00
_cell.angle_beta   90.00
_cell.angle_gamma   90.00
#
_symmetry.space_group_name_H-M   'P 1'
#
loop_
_entity.id
_entity.type
_entity.pdbx_description
1 polymer ?
#
loop_
_entity_poly.entity_id
_entity_poly.type
_entity_poly.pdbx_seq_one_letter_code
_entity_poly.pdbx_strand_id
1 'polypeptide(L)'
;MSLDKAELCDSLLTWLQTFQVPSCSSKYDLTSGVAIAHVLHRIDPSWFNETWLGRIKEESGANWRLKVSNLKKILKSMLEYYHDVLGHQISDEHLPDVRLLEERNTVYMQRTCELEEELRRANAARSQLDTYKRQAHELHTKHSAEAMKAEKWQFEYKNLNDKYDALLKEKERLISERDTLRETNDELRCAQVQQKCLSGAVGSLASEIMPELKETVVRLQSENKMLCVQEETYRQKVVEVQAELEEAQRSKNTLETQNRLNEQQVSELRSQVEELQKALQEQDSKNEDSSLLKKKLEEHLEKLHEAHSDLQKKREVIDDLEPKVDSSMAKKIDELQEILRKKDEDMKQMEDRYKRYMEKARTVIKTLDPKQQPVTGTPDIQALKNQLTEKERKIQHLEHDYEKSKARHDQEEKLIITAWYNMGMVLHQKVSGDRLAPSNQAMSFLAQQRQSTNARRGLTRHHPR
;
A
#
# COMPACT_ATOMS: atom_id res chain seq x y z
N MET A 1 9.48 5.47 48.76
CA MET A 1 10.65 5.59 47.86
C MET A 1 10.56 4.45 46.87
N SER A 2 10.13 4.72 45.64
CA SER A 2 10.09 3.70 44.60
C SER A 2 11.52 3.42 44.18
N LEU A 3 12.12 2.33 44.65
CA LEU A 3 13.36 1.83 44.06
C LEU A 3 13.15 1.65 42.56
N ASP A 4 14.11 2.11 41.76
CA ASP A 4 14.06 1.87 40.32
C ASP A 4 14.13 0.36 40.08
N LYS A 5 13.14 -0.18 39.36
CA LYS A 5 13.07 -1.62 39.04
C LYS A 5 14.32 -2.06 38.28
N ALA A 6 15.00 -1.14 37.59
CA ALA A 6 16.29 -1.41 36.94
C ALA A 6 17.41 -1.70 37.94
N GLU A 7 17.54 -0.88 38.99
CA GLU A 7 18.56 -1.04 40.05
C GLU A 7 18.34 -2.32 40.87
N LEU A 8 17.07 -2.68 41.11
CA LEU A 8 16.70 -3.96 41.73
C LEU A 8 17.13 -5.15 40.87
N CYS A 9 16.87 -5.10 39.56
CA CYS A 9 17.31 -6.15 38.63
C CYS A 9 18.84 -6.30 38.58
N ASP A 10 19.60 -5.19 38.63
CA ASP A 10 21.07 -5.23 38.69
C ASP A 10 21.60 -5.87 39.98
N SER A 11 20.99 -5.52 41.11
CA SER A 11 21.32 -6.11 42.41
C SER A 11 20.98 -7.61 42.47
N LEU A 12 19.82 -7.99 41.93
CA LEU A 12 19.39 -9.39 41.84
C LEU A 12 20.26 -10.21 40.91
N LEU A 13 20.71 -9.66 39.78
CA LEU A 13 21.64 -10.34 38.88
C LEU A 13 22.97 -10.63 39.58
N THR A 14 23.49 -9.66 40.34
CA THR A 14 24.72 -9.82 41.13
C THR A 14 24.57 -10.94 42.15
N TRP A 15 23.40 -11.02 42.82
CA TRP A 15 23.10 -12.11 43.74
C TRP A 15 23.01 -13.48 43.04
N LEU A 16 22.31 -13.57 41.91
CA LEU A 16 22.18 -14.81 41.14
C LEU A 16 23.55 -15.34 40.66
N GLN A 17 24.48 -14.45 40.31
CA GLN A 17 25.84 -14.82 39.90
C GLN A 17 26.65 -15.53 40.99
N THR A 18 26.32 -15.33 42.28
CA THR A 18 26.98 -16.03 43.39
C THR A 18 26.76 -17.55 43.36
N PHE A 19 25.68 -18.00 42.72
CA PHE A 19 25.37 -19.41 42.57
C PHE A 19 26.18 -20.09 41.46
N GLN A 20 27.01 -19.39 40.67
CA GLN A 20 27.86 -19.99 39.64
C GLN A 20 27.10 -21.00 38.73
N VAL A 21 25.91 -20.61 38.29
CA VAL A 21 25.06 -21.42 37.39
C VAL A 21 25.34 -21.08 35.92
N PRO A 22 25.07 -22.00 34.97
CA PRO A 22 25.17 -21.70 33.54
C PRO A 22 24.27 -20.54 33.13
N SER A 23 24.67 -19.81 32.09
CA SER A 23 23.81 -18.80 31.43
C SER A 23 23.32 -17.67 32.36
N CYS A 24 24.18 -17.18 33.27
CA CYS A 24 23.87 -16.13 34.25
C CYS A 24 24.84 -14.93 34.20
N SER A 25 25.36 -14.59 33.00
CA SER A 25 26.35 -13.51 32.86
C SER A 25 25.71 -12.15 32.58
N SER A 26 24.53 -12.16 31.93
CA SER A 26 23.81 -10.94 31.55
C SER A 26 22.32 -11.02 31.89
N LYS A 27 21.65 -9.86 31.96
CA LYS A 27 20.18 -9.77 32.07
C LYS A 27 19.47 -10.51 30.94
N TYR A 28 20.08 -10.57 29.75
CA TYR A 28 19.52 -11.27 28.60
C TYR A 28 19.53 -12.79 28.79
N ASP A 29 20.52 -13.33 29.50
CA ASP A 29 20.64 -14.77 29.70
C ASP A 29 19.54 -15.28 30.64
N LEU A 30 19.15 -14.45 31.62
CA LEU A 30 18.04 -14.72 32.55
C LEU A 30 16.68 -14.84 31.85
N THR A 31 16.51 -14.22 30.68
CA THR A 31 15.23 -14.27 29.93
C THR A 31 14.85 -15.68 29.47
N SER A 32 15.82 -16.60 29.41
CA SER A 32 15.59 -17.99 29.05
C SER A 32 14.91 -18.82 30.15
N GLY A 33 14.98 -18.34 31.40
CA GLY A 33 14.58 -19.08 32.60
C GLY A 33 15.58 -20.17 33.04
N VAL A 34 16.57 -20.54 32.21
CA VAL A 34 17.49 -21.66 32.49
C VAL A 34 18.34 -21.39 33.74
N ALA A 35 18.97 -20.22 33.82
CA ALA A 35 19.75 -19.83 34.99
C ALA A 35 18.91 -19.81 36.28
N ILE A 36 17.68 -19.28 36.21
CA ILE A 36 16.77 -19.22 37.36
C ILE A 36 16.42 -20.64 37.82
N ALA A 37 16.14 -21.56 36.89
CA ALA A 37 15.85 -22.95 37.22
C ALA A 37 17.04 -23.65 37.91
N HIS A 38 18.26 -23.44 37.42
CA HIS A 38 19.45 -23.98 38.07
C HIS A 38 19.69 -23.40 39.46
N VAL A 39 19.40 -22.12 39.68
CA VAL A 39 19.49 -21.52 41.03
C VAL A 39 18.45 -22.14 41.96
N LEU A 40 17.19 -22.29 41.52
CA LEU A 40 16.14 -22.93 42.31
C LEU A 40 16.48 -24.37 42.69
N HIS A 41 17.04 -25.15 41.75
CA HIS A 41 17.56 -26.49 42.03
C HIS A 41 18.65 -26.49 43.11
N ARG A 42 19.54 -25.49 43.13
CA ARG A 42 20.57 -25.38 44.18
C ARG A 42 20.04 -24.94 45.54
N ILE A 43 18.93 -24.18 45.57
CA ILE A 43 18.31 -23.71 46.82
C ILE A 43 17.63 -24.87 47.54
N ASP A 44 16.84 -25.66 46.83
CA ASP A 44 16.20 -26.86 47.37
C ASP A 44 16.13 -27.98 46.32
N PRO A 45 17.14 -28.87 46.30
CA PRO A 45 17.17 -30.00 45.36
C PRO A 45 16.06 -31.02 45.59
N SER A 46 15.43 -31.03 46.78
CA SER A 46 14.37 -32.00 47.11
C SER A 46 13.06 -31.65 46.40
N TRP A 47 12.74 -30.35 46.35
CA TRP A 47 11.58 -29.83 45.64
C TRP A 47 11.87 -29.59 44.15
N PHE A 48 12.89 -28.79 43.85
CA PHE A 48 13.31 -28.46 42.50
C PHE A 48 14.25 -29.53 41.94
N ASN A 49 13.84 -30.79 41.96
CA ASN A 49 14.67 -31.94 41.61
C ASN A 49 15.06 -32.03 40.12
N GLU A 50 15.96 -32.97 39.79
CA GLU A 50 16.45 -33.22 38.42
C GLU A 50 15.33 -33.46 37.41
N THR A 51 14.27 -34.16 37.81
CA THR A 51 13.10 -34.39 36.95
C THR A 51 12.31 -33.12 36.62
N TRP A 52 12.29 -32.13 37.52
CA TRP A 52 11.71 -30.82 37.25
C TRP A 52 12.64 -29.97 36.39
N LEU A 53 13.93 -29.94 36.73
CA LEU A 53 14.94 -29.19 36.00
C LEU A 53 15.00 -29.63 34.52
N GLY A 54 14.91 -30.93 34.24
CA GLY A 54 14.85 -31.48 32.88
C GLY A 54 13.63 -31.06 32.05
N ARG A 55 12.59 -30.46 32.66
CA ARG A 55 11.45 -29.88 31.92
C ARG A 55 11.73 -28.48 31.38
N ILE A 56 12.77 -27.83 31.88
CA ILE A 56 13.25 -26.52 31.42
C ILE A 56 14.20 -26.77 30.27
N LYS A 57 13.82 -26.31 29.07
CA LYS A 57 14.59 -26.60 27.85
C LYS A 57 15.58 -25.47 27.58
N GLU A 58 16.83 -25.84 27.33
CA GLU A 58 17.86 -24.93 26.85
C GLU A 58 17.95 -25.02 25.30
N GLU A 59 17.68 -23.92 24.61
CA GLU A 59 17.88 -23.79 23.16
C GLU A 59 18.78 -22.59 22.85
N SER A 60 19.67 -22.74 21.88
CA SER A 60 20.63 -21.72 21.43
C SER A 60 20.03 -20.61 20.56
N GLY A 61 18.70 -20.56 20.41
CA GLY A 61 18.00 -19.67 19.47
C GLY A 61 17.11 -18.59 20.12
N ALA A 62 16.69 -17.61 19.32
CA ALA A 62 15.75 -16.55 19.72
C ALA A 62 14.28 -17.04 19.79
N ASN A 63 14.05 -18.23 20.35
CA ASN A 63 12.72 -18.83 20.46
C ASN A 63 11.97 -18.26 21.68
N TRP A 64 11.41 -17.06 21.51
CA TRP A 64 10.74 -16.34 22.62
C TRP A 64 9.58 -17.13 23.22
N ARG A 65 8.87 -17.95 22.43
CA ARG A 65 7.78 -18.82 22.91
C ARG A 65 8.29 -19.85 23.91
N LEU A 66 9.46 -20.43 23.65
CA LEU A 66 10.09 -21.37 24.56
C LEU A 66 10.56 -20.68 25.85
N LYS A 67 11.18 -19.49 25.73
CA LYS A 67 11.60 -18.69 26.87
C LYS A 67 10.44 -18.41 27.83
N VAL A 68 9.33 -17.95 27.27
CA VAL A 68 8.08 -17.74 28.02
C VAL A 68 7.55 -19.04 28.64
N SER A 69 7.57 -20.15 27.90
CA SER A 69 7.13 -21.45 28.43
C SER A 69 7.95 -21.88 29.65
N ASN A 70 9.26 -21.68 29.61
CA ASN A 70 10.16 -21.94 30.73
C ASN A 70 9.82 -21.03 31.92
N LEU A 71 9.66 -19.72 31.70
CA LEU A 71 9.29 -18.77 32.76
C LEU A 71 7.94 -19.11 33.41
N LYS A 72 6.95 -19.57 32.64
CA LYS A 72 5.66 -20.05 33.18
C LYS A 72 5.82 -21.27 34.09
N LYS A 73 6.66 -22.25 33.70
CA LYS A 73 6.93 -23.45 34.50
C LYS A 73 7.64 -23.08 35.82
N ILE A 74 8.62 -22.18 35.74
CA ILE A 74 9.36 -21.70 36.90
C ILE A 74 8.43 -20.96 37.86
N LEU A 75 7.64 -20.01 37.35
CA LEU A 75 6.68 -19.26 38.15
C LEU A 75 5.68 -20.19 38.83
N LYS A 76 5.12 -21.15 38.09
CA LYS A 76 4.19 -22.14 38.65
C LYS A 76 4.81 -22.93 39.81
N SER A 77 5.99 -23.52 39.62
CA SER A 77 6.63 -24.33 40.66
C SER A 77 7.15 -23.50 41.84
N MET A 78 7.50 -22.23 41.62
CA MET A 78 7.80 -21.30 42.70
C MET A 78 6.56 -21.00 43.53
N LEU A 79 5.40 -20.75 42.91
CA LEU A 79 4.15 -20.48 43.63
C LEU A 79 3.70 -21.70 44.44
N GLU A 80 3.80 -22.90 43.87
CA GLU A 80 3.55 -24.17 44.57
C GLU A 80 4.50 -24.32 45.77
N TYR A 81 5.80 -24.03 45.62
CA TYR A 81 6.76 -24.07 46.73
C TYR A 81 6.41 -23.11 47.88
N TYR A 82 6.05 -21.86 47.56
CA TYR A 82 5.68 -20.88 48.58
C TYR A 82 4.42 -21.29 49.34
N HIS A 83 3.45 -21.90 48.65
CA HIS A 83 2.22 -22.38 49.27
C HIS A 83 2.44 -23.66 50.09
N ASP A 84 3.02 -24.69 49.47
CA ASP A 84 3.06 -26.05 50.02
C ASP A 84 4.20 -26.28 51.01
N VAL A 85 5.35 -25.59 50.82
CA VAL A 85 6.54 -25.77 51.66
C VAL A 85 6.67 -24.63 52.66
N LEU A 86 6.54 -23.38 52.20
CA LEU A 86 6.70 -22.21 53.08
C LEU A 86 5.42 -21.82 53.80
N GLY A 87 4.25 -22.29 53.37
CA GLY A 87 2.96 -21.93 53.98
C GLY A 87 2.59 -20.45 53.82
N HIS A 88 3.16 -19.76 52.84
CA HIS A 88 2.96 -18.32 52.61
C HIS A 88 2.26 -18.07 51.27
N GLN A 89 1.28 -17.16 51.28
CA GLN A 89 0.64 -16.71 50.04
C GLN A 89 1.35 -15.47 49.51
N ILE A 90 1.90 -15.55 48.29
CA ILE A 90 2.49 -14.40 47.61
C ILE A 90 1.35 -13.50 47.11
N SER A 91 1.40 -12.20 47.43
CA SER A 91 0.46 -11.20 46.89
C SER A 91 0.62 -11.05 45.38
N ASP A 92 -0.49 -10.93 44.66
CA ASP A 92 -0.56 -10.83 43.19
C ASP A 92 0.25 -9.65 42.63
N GLU A 93 0.46 -8.59 43.44
CA GLU A 93 1.31 -7.44 43.09
C GLU A 93 2.78 -7.81 42.83
N HIS A 94 3.26 -8.90 43.41
CA HIS A 94 4.65 -9.34 43.29
C HIS A 94 4.84 -10.46 42.25
N LEU A 95 3.76 -10.92 41.60
CA LEU A 95 3.85 -11.94 40.55
C LEU A 95 4.44 -11.33 39.27
N PRO A 96 5.50 -11.93 38.70
CA PRO A 96 5.95 -11.58 37.36
C PRO A 96 4.84 -11.82 36.33
N ASP A 97 4.47 -10.78 35.58
CA ASP A 97 3.45 -10.90 34.54
C ASP A 97 4.04 -11.47 33.24
N VAL A 98 4.16 -12.79 33.22
CA VAL A 98 4.63 -13.54 32.05
C VAL A 98 3.63 -13.47 30.88
N ARG A 99 2.35 -13.15 31.14
CA ARG A 99 1.32 -12.98 30.09
C ARG A 99 1.51 -11.66 29.34
N LEU A 100 1.76 -10.57 30.06
CA LEU A 100 2.11 -9.29 29.44
C LEU A 100 3.38 -9.39 28.58
N LEU A 101 4.36 -10.21 28.99
CA LEU A 101 5.55 -10.50 28.18
C LEU A 101 5.22 -11.26 26.88
N GLU A 102 4.25 -12.19 26.90
CA GLU A 102 3.77 -12.88 25.69
C GLU A 102 3.07 -11.93 24.72
N GLU A 103 2.15 -11.12 25.23
CA GLU A 103 1.39 -10.16 24.45
C GLU A 103 2.32 -9.15 23.79
N ARG A 104 3.24 -8.59 24.58
CA ARG A 104 4.22 -7.61 24.08
C ARG A 104 5.14 -8.22 23.02
N ASN A 105 5.64 -9.45 23.20
CA ASN A 105 6.44 -10.14 22.19
C ASN A 105 5.65 -10.46 20.92
N THR A 106 4.37 -10.80 21.05
CA THR A 106 3.49 -11.06 19.91
C THR A 106 3.30 -9.80 19.07
N VAL A 107 3.04 -8.65 19.71
CA VAL A 107 2.95 -7.35 19.05
C VAL A 107 4.27 -6.96 18.38
N TYR A 108 5.41 -7.16 19.06
CA TYR A 108 6.73 -6.92 18.44
C TYR A 108 6.98 -7.79 17.22
N MET A 109 6.60 -9.08 17.27
CA MET A 109 6.73 -10.00 16.14
C MET A 109 5.86 -9.56 14.97
N GLN A 110 4.59 -9.23 15.22
CA GLN A 110 3.68 -8.72 14.20
C GLN A 110 4.23 -7.44 13.56
N ARG A 111 4.70 -6.50 14.38
CA ARG A 111 5.32 -5.27 13.90
C ARG A 111 6.57 -5.53 13.06
N THR A 112 7.37 -6.53 13.43
CA THR A 112 8.56 -6.92 12.67
C THR A 112 8.19 -7.48 11.30
N CYS A 113 7.18 -8.37 11.24
CA CYS A 113 6.66 -8.88 9.97
C CYS A 113 6.10 -7.76 9.07
N GLU A 114 5.33 -6.82 9.63
CA GLU A 114 4.81 -5.66 8.89
C GLU A 114 5.94 -4.82 8.29
N LEU A 115 6.99 -4.54 9.07
CA LEU A 115 8.15 -3.78 8.61
C LEU A 115 8.94 -4.53 7.52
N GLU A 116 9.06 -5.85 7.62
CA GLU A 116 9.69 -6.68 6.59
C GLU A 116 8.89 -6.67 5.27
N GLU A 117 7.56 -6.69 5.35
CA GLU A 117 6.69 -6.57 4.19
C GLU A 117 6.75 -5.16 3.56
N GLU A 118 6.76 -4.12 4.38
CA GLU A 118 6.97 -2.74 3.92
C GLU A 118 8.31 -2.58 3.23
N LEU A 119 9.38 -3.15 3.80
CA LEU A 119 10.71 -3.15 3.19
C LEU A 119 10.72 -3.90 1.85
N ARG A 120 10.05 -5.06 1.77
CA ARG A 120 9.91 -5.83 0.52
C ARG A 120 9.17 -5.02 -0.55
N ARG A 121 8.08 -4.35 -0.19
CA ARG A 121 7.32 -3.46 -1.09
C ARG A 121 8.15 -2.26 -1.55
N ALA A 122 8.88 -1.61 -0.64
CA ALA A 122 9.76 -0.50 -0.95
C ALA A 122 10.89 -0.91 -1.91
N ASN A 123 11.49 -2.09 -1.71
CA ASN A 123 12.54 -2.61 -2.59
C ASN A 123 12.01 -2.95 -3.99
N ALA A 124 10.79 -3.50 -4.10
CA ALA A 124 10.16 -3.73 -5.40
C ALA A 124 9.92 -2.40 -6.16
N ALA A 125 9.38 -1.39 -5.48
CA ALA A 125 9.19 -0.05 -6.06
C ALA A 125 10.52 0.60 -6.47
N ARG A 126 11.58 0.43 -5.67
CA ARG A 126 12.92 0.92 -6.00
C ARG A 126 13.49 0.26 -7.24
N SER A 127 13.34 -1.06 -7.39
CA SER A 127 13.78 -1.80 -8.58
C SER A 127 13.03 -1.36 -9.84
N GLN A 128 11.73 -1.07 -9.73
CA GLN A 128 10.94 -0.50 -10.82
C GLN A 128 11.44 0.89 -11.20
N LEU A 129 11.66 1.77 -10.21
CA LEU A 129 12.18 3.12 -10.43
C LEU A 129 13.55 3.10 -11.13
N ASP A 130 14.46 2.21 -10.71
CA ASP A 130 15.78 2.07 -11.36
C ASP A 130 15.67 1.59 -12.82
N THR A 131 14.65 0.80 -13.12
CA THR A 131 14.35 0.35 -14.49
C THR A 131 13.82 1.50 -15.34
N TYR A 132 12.83 2.26 -14.84
CA TYR A 132 12.32 3.44 -15.54
C TYR A 132 13.39 4.51 -15.74
N LYS A 133 14.28 4.70 -14.75
CA LYS A 133 15.41 5.63 -14.86
C LYS A 133 16.38 5.22 -15.97
N ARG A 134 16.68 3.92 -16.11
CA ARG A 134 17.49 3.40 -17.21
C ARG A 134 16.82 3.60 -18.57
N GLN A 135 15.52 3.28 -18.68
CA GLN A 135 14.76 3.49 -19.93
C GLN A 135 14.72 4.97 -20.34
N ALA A 136 14.49 5.88 -19.39
CA ALA A 136 14.51 7.32 -19.66
C ALA A 136 15.88 7.80 -20.15
N HIS A 137 16.97 7.30 -19.56
CA HIS A 137 18.32 7.64 -20.00
C HIS A 137 18.65 7.09 -21.40
N GLU A 138 18.23 5.87 -21.71
CA GLU A 138 18.40 5.26 -23.03
C GLU A 138 17.62 6.02 -24.10
N LEU A 139 16.36 6.35 -23.84
CA LEU A 139 15.53 7.15 -24.74
C LEU A 139 16.12 8.56 -24.96
N HIS A 140 16.60 9.20 -23.90
CA HIS A 140 17.26 10.51 -24.01
C HIS A 140 18.52 10.43 -24.89
N THR A 141 19.32 9.38 -24.73
CA THR A 141 20.52 9.14 -25.55
C THR A 141 20.17 8.92 -27.02
N LYS A 142 19.15 8.08 -27.30
CA LYS A 142 18.64 7.85 -28.67
C LYS A 142 18.10 9.13 -29.29
N HIS A 143 17.31 9.90 -28.56
CA HIS A 143 16.78 11.18 -29.02
C HIS A 143 17.90 12.16 -29.35
N SER A 144 18.91 12.28 -28.49
CA SER A 144 20.07 13.15 -28.74
C SER A 144 20.86 12.71 -29.98
N ALA A 145 21.06 11.40 -30.18
CA ALA A 145 21.73 10.88 -31.36
C ALA A 145 20.95 11.16 -32.66
N GLU A 146 19.63 10.96 -32.65
CA GLU A 146 18.79 11.24 -33.81
C GLU A 146 18.71 12.74 -34.11
N ALA A 147 18.69 13.59 -33.08
CA ALA A 147 18.75 15.04 -33.24
C ALA A 147 20.05 15.48 -33.95
N MET A 148 21.22 14.98 -33.50
CA MET A 148 22.49 15.28 -34.19
C MET A 148 22.51 14.78 -35.63
N LYS A 149 21.92 13.62 -35.89
CA LYS A 149 21.82 13.06 -37.25
C LYS A 149 20.92 13.92 -38.14
N ALA A 150 19.80 14.41 -37.60
CA ALA A 150 18.91 15.33 -38.31
C ALA A 150 19.62 16.65 -38.65
N GLU A 151 20.37 17.24 -37.71
CA GLU A 151 21.19 18.43 -37.95
C GLU A 151 22.21 18.21 -39.07
N LYS A 152 22.88 17.04 -39.07
CA LYS A 152 23.82 16.67 -40.12
C LYS A 152 23.15 16.61 -41.50
N TRP A 153 22.00 15.93 -41.60
CA TRP A 153 21.26 15.85 -42.86
C TRP A 153 20.73 17.21 -43.32
N GLN A 154 20.31 18.05 -42.38
CA GLN A 154 19.88 19.42 -42.66
C GLN A 154 21.02 20.25 -43.27
N PHE A 155 22.23 20.11 -42.73
CA PHE A 155 23.42 20.75 -43.29
C PHE A 155 23.76 20.23 -44.70
N GLU A 156 23.76 18.91 -44.89
CA GLU A 156 24.04 18.29 -46.19
C GLU A 156 22.99 18.69 -47.25
N TYR A 157 21.71 18.69 -46.88
CA TYR A 157 20.63 19.16 -47.74
C TYR A 157 20.83 20.61 -48.14
N LYS A 158 21.13 21.50 -47.19
CA LYS A 158 21.38 22.91 -47.48
C LYS A 158 22.54 23.09 -48.46
N ASN A 159 23.66 22.40 -48.22
CA ASN A 159 24.82 22.46 -49.10
C ASN A 159 24.50 21.96 -50.53
N LEU A 160 23.69 20.90 -50.65
CA LEU A 160 23.27 20.39 -51.95
C LEU A 160 22.30 21.33 -52.65
N ASN A 161 21.38 21.94 -51.90
CA ASN A 161 20.46 22.96 -52.39
C ASN A 161 21.21 24.19 -52.91
N ASP A 162 22.20 24.68 -52.16
CA ASP A 162 23.02 25.83 -52.57
C ASP A 162 23.77 25.53 -53.89
N LYS A 163 24.25 24.30 -54.08
CA LYS A 163 24.88 23.85 -55.34
C LYS A 163 23.87 23.77 -56.49
N TYR A 164 22.68 23.25 -56.22
CA TYR A 164 21.60 23.19 -57.20
C TYR A 164 21.18 24.60 -57.66
N ASP A 165 21.02 25.53 -56.73
CA ASP A 165 20.69 26.93 -57.02
C ASP A 165 21.80 27.62 -57.83
N ALA A 166 23.07 27.31 -57.57
CA ALA A 166 24.19 27.80 -58.37
C ALA A 166 24.16 27.26 -59.81
N LEU A 167 23.86 25.97 -59.99
CA LEU A 167 23.72 25.36 -61.31
C LEU A 167 22.50 25.87 -62.08
N LEU A 168 21.38 26.15 -61.39
CA LEU A 168 20.21 26.78 -61.99
C LEU A 168 20.54 28.15 -62.56
N LYS A 169 21.23 28.99 -61.79
CA LYS A 169 21.66 30.32 -62.25
C LYS A 169 22.60 30.23 -63.45
N GLU A 170 23.52 29.26 -63.46
CA GLU A 170 24.43 29.06 -64.58
C GLU A 170 23.70 28.57 -65.84
N LYS A 171 22.73 27.67 -65.68
CA LYS A 171 21.83 27.25 -66.77
C LYS A 171 21.09 28.44 -67.36
N GLU A 172 20.51 29.30 -66.53
CA GLU A 172 19.82 30.52 -66.96
C GLU A 172 20.78 31.47 -67.71
N ARG A 173 21.99 31.66 -67.19
CA ARG A 173 23.05 32.46 -67.84
C ARG A 173 23.39 31.94 -69.24
N LEU A 174 23.62 30.62 -69.37
CA LEU A 174 23.92 29.98 -70.66
C LEU A 174 22.74 30.04 -71.63
N ILE A 175 21.50 29.93 -71.13
CA ILE A 175 20.29 30.13 -71.93
C ILE A 175 20.27 31.53 -72.52
N SER A 176 20.51 32.56 -71.70
CA SER A 176 20.57 33.95 -72.14
C SER A 176 21.69 34.18 -73.16
N GLU A 177 22.91 33.67 -72.90
CA GLU A 177 24.02 33.78 -73.86
C GLU A 177 23.70 33.12 -75.20
N ARG A 178 23.11 31.93 -75.17
CA ARG A 178 22.68 31.23 -76.39
C ARG A 178 21.63 32.03 -77.16
N ASP A 179 20.69 32.67 -76.47
CA ASP A 179 19.67 33.51 -77.11
C ASP A 179 20.28 34.78 -77.73
N THR A 180 21.21 35.46 -77.04
CA THR A 180 21.96 36.59 -77.59
C THR A 180 22.82 36.19 -78.81
N LEU A 181 23.50 35.04 -78.74
CA LEU A 181 24.28 34.53 -79.87
C LEU A 181 23.40 34.16 -81.06
N ARG A 182 22.19 33.62 -80.82
CA ARG A 182 21.21 33.36 -81.87
C ARG A 182 20.78 34.67 -82.54
N GLU A 183 20.42 35.67 -81.76
CA GLU A 183 20.00 37.00 -82.26
C GLU A 183 21.11 37.66 -83.11
N THR A 184 22.35 37.69 -82.62
CA THR A 184 23.49 38.24 -83.39
C THR A 184 23.78 37.45 -84.67
N ASN A 185 23.59 36.13 -84.69
CA ASN A 185 23.76 35.33 -85.90
C ASN A 185 22.68 35.66 -86.94
N ASP A 186 21.43 35.82 -86.48
CA ASP A 186 20.30 36.19 -87.32
C ASP A 186 20.48 37.60 -87.91
N GLU A 187 20.96 38.57 -87.13
CA GLU A 187 21.33 39.91 -87.60
C GLU A 187 22.43 39.88 -88.67
N LEU A 188 23.49 39.09 -88.45
CA LEU A 188 24.59 38.93 -89.42
C LEU A 188 24.12 38.28 -90.72
N ARG A 189 23.23 37.29 -90.65
CA ARG A 189 22.61 36.67 -91.84
C ARG A 189 21.78 37.67 -92.61
N CYS A 190 20.97 38.49 -91.93
CA CYS A 190 20.20 39.57 -92.56
C CYS A 190 21.12 40.57 -93.27
N ALA A 191 22.21 41.01 -92.63
CA ALA A 191 23.19 41.91 -93.22
C ALA A 191 23.87 41.30 -94.47
N GLN A 192 24.25 40.01 -94.43
CA GLN A 192 24.82 39.31 -95.58
C GLN A 192 23.86 39.19 -96.76
N VAL A 193 22.58 38.86 -96.51
CA VAL A 193 21.56 38.78 -97.56
C VAL A 193 21.36 40.15 -98.22
N GLN A 194 21.31 41.21 -97.41
CA GLN A 194 21.19 42.59 -97.89
C GLN A 194 22.39 43.00 -98.75
N GLN A 195 23.62 42.61 -98.36
CA GLN A 195 24.84 42.83 -99.14
C GLN A 195 24.87 42.02 -100.45
N LYS A 196 24.39 40.76 -100.44
CA LYS A 196 24.34 39.91 -101.64
C LYS A 196 23.35 40.43 -102.67
N CYS A 197 22.19 40.92 -102.24
CA CYS A 197 21.19 41.58 -103.11
C CYS A 197 21.73 42.83 -103.82
N LEU A 198 22.70 43.52 -103.22
CA LEU A 198 23.30 44.73 -103.79
C LEU A 198 24.46 44.44 -104.78
N SER A 199 24.93 43.18 -104.90
CA SER A 199 26.10 42.81 -105.74
C SER A 199 25.80 41.91 -106.95
N GLY A 200 24.59 41.37 -107.08
CA GLY A 200 24.23 40.40 -108.12
C GLY A 200 23.31 40.97 -109.21
N ALA A 201 23.87 41.33 -110.37
CA ALA A 201 23.11 41.52 -111.59
C ALA A 201 22.64 40.15 -112.14
N VAL A 202 21.42 39.73 -111.82
CA VAL A 202 20.77 38.58 -112.48
C VAL A 202 19.34 38.97 -112.87
N GLY A 203 19.24 39.83 -113.87
CA GLY A 203 17.99 40.20 -114.52
C GLY A 203 18.07 39.89 -116.01
N SER A 204 17.93 38.62 -116.41
CA SER A 204 17.56 38.34 -117.80
C SER A 204 17.11 36.90 -118.09
N LEU A 205 17.74 35.86 -117.52
CA LEU A 205 17.38 34.47 -117.87
C LEU A 205 16.22 33.88 -117.04
N ALA A 206 15.79 34.57 -115.97
CA ALA A 206 14.72 34.09 -115.11
C ALA A 206 13.33 34.21 -115.75
N SER A 207 13.14 35.00 -116.82
CA SER A 207 11.79 35.37 -117.29
C SER A 207 11.01 34.28 -118.01
N GLU A 208 11.67 33.21 -118.46
CA GLU A 208 11.01 32.14 -119.26
C GLU A 208 10.88 30.81 -118.51
N ILE A 209 11.73 30.55 -117.51
CA ILE A 209 11.59 29.42 -116.56
C ILE A 209 10.80 29.85 -115.29
N MET A 210 10.53 31.16 -115.12
CA MET A 210 9.90 31.71 -113.92
C MET A 210 8.51 31.15 -113.57
N PRO A 211 7.56 30.89 -114.49
CA PRO A 211 6.19 30.56 -114.09
C PRO A 211 6.09 29.19 -113.41
N GLU A 212 6.64 28.15 -114.04
CA GLU A 212 6.63 26.78 -113.54
C GLU A 212 7.51 26.63 -112.29
N LEU A 213 8.68 27.29 -112.28
CA LEU A 213 9.54 27.32 -111.11
C LEU A 213 8.88 28.08 -109.94
N LYS A 214 8.19 29.19 -110.21
CA LYS A 214 7.38 29.92 -109.20
C LYS A 214 6.26 29.05 -108.66
N GLU A 215 5.56 28.30 -109.50
CA GLU A 215 4.49 27.41 -109.04
C GLU A 215 5.02 26.26 -108.18
N THR A 216 6.15 25.64 -108.54
CA THR A 216 6.82 24.66 -107.66
C THR A 216 7.33 25.29 -106.37
N VAL A 217 7.87 26.50 -106.40
CA VAL A 217 8.34 27.21 -105.20
C VAL A 217 7.18 27.55 -104.28
N VAL A 218 6.04 28.01 -104.81
CA VAL A 218 4.84 28.30 -104.01
C VAL A 218 4.27 27.01 -103.41
N ARG A 219 4.26 25.91 -104.16
CA ARG A 219 3.80 24.60 -103.67
C ARG A 219 4.72 24.07 -102.56
N LEU A 220 6.03 24.11 -102.76
CA LEU A 220 7.02 23.72 -101.76
C LEU A 220 6.99 24.65 -100.54
N GLN A 221 6.73 25.95 -100.70
CA GLN A 221 6.53 26.88 -99.58
C GLN A 221 5.27 26.56 -98.78
N SER A 222 4.17 26.21 -99.46
CA SER A 222 2.93 25.76 -98.80
C SER A 222 3.16 24.45 -98.04
N GLU A 223 3.87 23.50 -98.65
CA GLU A 223 4.23 22.22 -98.03
C GLU A 223 5.19 22.41 -96.83
N ASN A 224 6.21 23.25 -96.94
CA ASN A 224 7.10 23.58 -95.82
C ASN A 224 6.33 24.25 -94.68
N LYS A 225 5.40 25.15 -95.00
CA LYS A 225 4.54 25.78 -94.00
C LYS A 225 3.66 24.75 -93.29
N MET A 226 3.11 23.79 -94.02
CA MET A 226 2.35 22.66 -93.46
C MET A 226 3.24 21.77 -92.58
N LEU A 227 4.46 21.45 -93.02
CA LEU A 227 5.41 20.64 -92.26
C LEU A 227 5.87 21.33 -90.97
N CYS A 228 6.12 22.64 -91.00
CA CYS A 228 6.44 23.41 -89.78
C CYS A 228 5.30 23.38 -88.76
N VAL A 229 4.05 23.55 -89.20
CA VAL A 229 2.87 23.46 -88.30
C VAL A 229 2.73 22.05 -87.74
N GLN A 230 2.99 21.03 -88.57
CA GLN A 230 2.95 19.63 -88.16
C GLN A 230 4.06 19.31 -87.14
N GLU A 231 5.30 19.78 -87.36
CA GLU A 231 6.41 19.64 -86.42
C GLU A 231 6.09 20.29 -85.08
N GLU A 232 5.56 21.52 -85.09
CA GLU A 232 5.17 22.22 -83.86
C GLU A 232 4.07 21.46 -83.10
N THR A 233 3.11 20.88 -83.83
CA THR A 233 2.07 20.04 -83.23
C THR A 233 2.65 18.77 -82.58
N TYR A 234 3.63 18.13 -83.22
CA TYR A 234 4.32 16.98 -82.63
C TYR A 234 5.16 17.38 -81.43
N ARG A 235 5.83 18.53 -81.49
CA ARG A 235 6.63 19.07 -80.39
C ARG A 235 5.76 19.36 -79.17
N GLN A 236 4.57 19.94 -79.38
CA GLN A 236 3.58 20.16 -78.34
C GLN A 236 3.13 18.84 -77.70
N LYS A 237 2.82 17.82 -78.51
CA LYS A 237 2.44 16.48 -78.00
C LYS A 237 3.54 15.83 -77.18
N VAL A 238 4.82 15.98 -77.58
CA VAL A 238 5.95 15.46 -76.80
C VAL A 238 6.03 16.13 -75.43
N VAL A 239 5.81 17.45 -75.36
CA VAL A 239 5.80 18.19 -74.08
C VAL A 239 4.62 17.76 -73.20
N GLU A 240 3.43 17.57 -73.77
CA GLU A 240 2.26 17.08 -73.04
C GLU A 240 2.49 15.69 -72.45
N VAL A 241 2.97 14.73 -73.26
CA VAL A 241 3.28 13.37 -72.79
C VAL A 241 4.38 13.38 -71.74
N GLN A 242 5.38 14.25 -71.87
CA GLN A 242 6.44 14.41 -70.87
C GLN A 242 5.88 14.93 -69.54
N ALA A 243 4.96 15.91 -69.58
CA ALA A 243 4.32 16.45 -68.38
C ALA A 243 3.42 15.40 -67.69
N GLU A 244 2.66 14.62 -68.45
CA GLU A 244 1.84 13.51 -67.94
C GLU A 244 2.71 12.42 -67.28
N LEU A 245 3.85 12.08 -67.88
CA LEU A 245 4.80 11.13 -67.31
C LEU A 245 5.37 11.64 -65.97
N GLU A 246 5.75 12.92 -65.91
CA GLU A 246 6.25 13.54 -64.67
C GLU A 246 5.18 13.62 -63.58
N GLU A 247 3.92 13.87 -63.93
CA GLU A 247 2.79 13.83 -63.00
C GLU A 247 2.52 12.42 -62.49
N ALA A 248 2.49 11.42 -63.39
CA ALA A 248 2.35 10.01 -63.02
C ALA A 248 3.49 9.56 -62.09
N GLN A 249 4.73 10.01 -62.36
CA GLN A 249 5.89 9.70 -61.52
C GLN A 249 5.78 10.37 -60.14
N ARG A 250 5.33 11.62 -60.06
CA ARG A 250 5.08 12.32 -58.79
C ARG A 250 3.98 11.63 -57.96
N SER A 251 2.89 11.23 -58.62
CA SER A 251 1.79 10.48 -58.00
C SER A 251 2.27 9.13 -57.47
N LYS A 252 3.02 8.37 -58.28
CA LYS A 252 3.64 7.11 -57.88
C LYS A 252 4.53 7.27 -56.65
N ASN A 253 5.44 8.25 -56.66
CA ASN A 253 6.33 8.49 -55.52
C ASN A 253 5.55 8.82 -54.23
N THR A 254 4.46 9.59 -54.35
CA THR A 254 3.58 9.92 -53.22
C THR A 254 2.85 8.69 -52.68
N LEU A 255 2.38 7.81 -53.57
CA LEU A 255 1.77 6.54 -53.17
C LEU A 255 2.78 5.59 -52.52
N GLU A 256 4.02 5.53 -53.03
CA GLU A 256 5.09 4.71 -52.45
C GLU A 256 5.47 5.20 -51.04
N THR A 257 5.58 6.51 -50.82
CA THR A 257 5.84 7.05 -49.48
C THR A 257 4.69 6.78 -48.53
N GLN A 258 3.44 6.91 -48.98
CA GLN A 258 2.27 6.57 -48.18
C GLN A 258 2.21 5.08 -47.86
N ASN A 259 2.51 4.19 -48.81
CA ASN A 259 2.55 2.75 -48.58
C ASN A 259 3.62 2.39 -47.54
N ARG A 260 4.82 2.97 -47.64
CA ARG A 260 5.88 2.76 -46.64
C ARG A 260 5.45 3.21 -45.23
N LEU A 261 4.74 4.34 -45.13
CA LEU A 261 4.21 4.81 -43.85
C LEU A 261 3.12 3.88 -43.30
N ASN A 262 2.22 3.42 -44.17
CA ASN A 262 1.18 2.46 -43.80
C ASN A 262 1.79 1.13 -43.34
N GLU A 263 2.82 0.63 -44.02
CA GLU A 263 3.56 -0.58 -43.61
C GLU A 263 4.21 -0.41 -42.24
N GLN A 264 4.79 0.75 -41.95
CA GLN A 264 5.32 1.07 -40.62
C GLN A 264 4.23 1.07 -39.55
N GLN A 265 3.09 1.72 -39.81
CA GLN A 265 1.95 1.72 -38.89
C GLN A 265 1.40 0.31 -38.65
N VAL A 266 1.31 -0.52 -39.70
CA VAL A 266 0.89 -1.93 -39.57
C VAL A 266 1.88 -2.71 -38.73
N SER A 267 3.19 -2.51 -38.90
CA SER A 267 4.21 -3.16 -38.09
C SER A 267 4.12 -2.73 -36.61
N GLU A 268 3.90 -1.45 -36.36
CA GLU A 268 3.78 -0.89 -35.01
C GLU A 268 2.53 -1.40 -34.29
N LEU A 269 1.37 -1.41 -34.98
CA LEU A 269 0.14 -2.01 -34.47
C LEU A 269 0.30 -3.51 -34.20
N ARG A 270 1.01 -4.25 -35.07
CA ARG A 270 1.30 -5.67 -34.84
C ARG A 270 2.14 -5.88 -33.57
N SER A 271 3.18 -5.05 -33.37
CA SER A 271 4.00 -5.10 -32.15
C SER A 271 3.17 -4.80 -30.90
N GLN A 272 2.28 -3.81 -30.94
CA GLN A 272 1.39 -3.49 -29.82
C GLN A 272 0.43 -4.65 -29.51
N VAL A 273 -0.13 -5.29 -30.54
CA VAL A 273 -0.98 -6.48 -30.37
C VAL A 273 -0.19 -7.63 -29.74
N GLU A 274 1.05 -7.87 -30.17
CA GLU A 274 1.91 -8.91 -29.61
C GLU A 274 2.29 -8.63 -28.15
N GLU A 275 2.61 -7.38 -27.81
CA GLU A 275 2.86 -6.95 -26.43
C GLU A 275 1.61 -7.13 -25.55
N LEU A 276 0.43 -6.73 -26.03
CA LEU A 276 -0.83 -6.92 -25.31
C LEU A 276 -1.17 -8.41 -25.14
N GLN A 277 -0.95 -9.24 -26.16
CA GLN A 277 -1.11 -10.69 -26.07
C GLN A 277 -0.16 -11.29 -25.04
N LYS A 278 1.10 -10.86 -25.02
CA LYS A 278 2.08 -11.31 -24.04
C LYS A 278 1.73 -10.87 -22.63
N ALA A 279 1.29 -9.63 -22.45
CA ALA A 279 0.82 -9.12 -21.16
C ALA A 279 -0.41 -9.89 -20.65
N LEU A 280 -1.32 -10.27 -21.55
CA LEU A 280 -2.48 -11.09 -21.24
C LEU A 280 -2.06 -12.52 -20.84
N GLN A 281 -1.12 -13.13 -21.57
CA GLN A 281 -0.60 -14.45 -21.24
C GLN A 281 0.20 -14.45 -19.92
N GLU A 282 0.93 -13.36 -19.62
CA GLU A 282 1.57 -13.16 -18.32
C GLU A 282 0.53 -12.98 -17.20
N GLN A 283 -0.60 -12.33 -17.45
CA GLN A 283 -1.72 -12.29 -16.50
C GLN A 283 -2.35 -13.67 -16.27
N ASP A 284 -2.57 -14.46 -17.32
CA ASP A 284 -3.05 -15.84 -17.18
C ASP A 284 -2.07 -16.72 -16.41
N SER A 285 -0.76 -16.55 -16.62
CA SER A 285 0.27 -17.26 -15.84
C SER A 285 0.28 -16.85 -14.35
N LYS A 286 -0.05 -15.59 -14.02
CA LYS A 286 -0.28 -15.15 -12.63
C LYS A 286 -1.60 -15.69 -12.07
N ASN A 287 -2.54 -16.06 -12.94
CA ASN A 287 -3.76 -16.74 -12.54
C ASN A 287 -3.48 -18.20 -12.14
N GLU A 288 -2.39 -18.81 -12.59
CA GLU A 288 -1.90 -20.08 -12.04
C GLU A 288 -1.32 -19.91 -10.62
N ASP A 289 -0.72 -18.77 -10.28
CA ASP A 289 -0.38 -18.46 -8.88
C ASP A 289 -1.65 -18.25 -8.03
N SER A 290 -2.73 -17.73 -8.63
CA SER A 290 -4.07 -17.68 -8.03
C SER A 290 -4.66 -19.09 -7.84
N SER A 291 -4.39 -20.02 -8.76
CA SER A 291 -4.79 -21.43 -8.65
C SER A 291 -4.06 -22.13 -7.50
N LEU A 292 -2.76 -21.85 -7.30
CA LEU A 292 -1.96 -22.30 -6.15
C LEU A 292 -2.44 -21.71 -4.82
N LEU A 293 -2.80 -20.42 -4.78
CA LEU A 293 -3.38 -19.77 -3.61
C LEU A 293 -4.76 -20.35 -3.26
N LYS A 294 -5.59 -20.61 -4.26
CA LYS A 294 -6.90 -21.26 -4.09
C LYS A 294 -6.73 -22.69 -3.56
N LYS A 295 -5.77 -23.46 -4.10
CA LYS A 295 -5.44 -24.80 -3.59
C LYS A 295 -4.96 -24.76 -2.13
N LYS A 296 -4.11 -23.80 -1.76
CA LYS A 296 -3.72 -23.59 -0.36
C LYS A 296 -4.90 -23.23 0.53
N LEU A 297 -5.83 -22.40 0.05
CA LEU A 297 -7.05 -22.05 0.77
C LEU A 297 -7.93 -23.29 1.00
N GLU A 298 -8.09 -24.14 -0.02
CA GLU A 298 -8.79 -25.42 0.06
C GLU A 298 -8.14 -26.35 1.10
N GLU A 299 -6.81 -26.50 1.07
CA GLU A 299 -6.04 -27.29 2.05
C GLU A 299 -6.19 -26.74 3.49
N HIS A 300 -6.26 -25.42 3.65
CA HIS A 300 -6.51 -24.81 4.95
C HIS A 300 -7.93 -25.02 5.45
N LEU A 301 -8.92 -24.98 4.56
CA LEU A 301 -10.32 -25.30 4.89
C LEU A 301 -10.50 -26.77 5.25
N GLU A 302 -9.79 -27.68 4.59
CA GLU A 302 -9.83 -29.11 4.90
C GLU A 302 -9.19 -29.39 6.26
N LYS A 303 -8.02 -28.81 6.55
CA LYS A 303 -7.39 -28.90 7.89
C LYS A 303 -8.26 -28.31 8.99
N LEU A 304 -9.02 -27.26 8.70
CA LEU A 304 -9.97 -26.68 9.65
C LEU A 304 -11.13 -27.64 9.92
N HIS A 305 -11.68 -28.27 8.88
CA HIS A 305 -12.72 -29.30 9.03
C HIS A 305 -12.21 -30.53 9.79
N GLU A 306 -11.00 -31.01 9.52
CA GLU A 306 -10.37 -32.10 10.26
C GLU A 306 -10.22 -31.75 11.74
N ALA A 307 -9.68 -30.56 12.04
CA ALA A 307 -9.54 -30.09 13.41
C ALA A 307 -10.89 -29.96 14.12
N HIS A 308 -11.93 -29.50 13.40
CA HIS A 308 -13.27 -29.41 13.96
C HIS A 308 -13.87 -30.78 14.25
N SER A 309 -13.70 -31.74 13.33
CA SER A 309 -14.12 -33.13 13.52
C SER A 309 -13.40 -33.78 14.71
N ASP A 310 -12.09 -33.55 14.86
CA ASP A 310 -11.32 -34.07 15.99
C ASP A 310 -11.71 -33.42 17.32
N LEU A 311 -12.03 -32.12 17.33
CA LEU A 311 -12.58 -31.46 18.49
C LEU A 311 -13.97 -32.00 18.86
N GLN A 312 -14.81 -32.29 17.87
CA GLN A 312 -16.12 -32.91 18.09
C GLN A 312 -15.97 -34.31 18.70
N LYS A 313 -15.10 -35.16 18.15
CA LYS A 313 -14.81 -36.49 18.72
C LYS A 313 -14.26 -36.40 20.14
N LYS A 314 -13.35 -35.45 20.41
CA LYS A 314 -12.84 -35.20 21.77
C LYS A 314 -13.95 -34.74 22.70
N ARG A 315 -14.91 -33.95 22.21
CA ARG A 315 -16.06 -33.52 23.00
C ARG A 315 -16.99 -34.68 23.34
N GLU A 316 -17.28 -35.55 22.37
CA GLU A 316 -18.04 -36.79 22.59
C GLU A 316 -17.34 -37.71 23.61
N VAL A 317 -16.01 -37.86 23.53
CA VAL A 317 -15.23 -38.62 24.52
C VAL A 317 -15.24 -37.96 25.90
N ILE A 318 -15.21 -36.63 25.97
CA ILE A 318 -15.36 -35.92 27.25
C ILE A 318 -16.74 -36.18 27.83
N ASP A 319 -17.81 -36.10 27.03
CA ASP A 319 -19.18 -36.37 27.47
C ASP A 319 -19.36 -37.83 27.93
N ASP A 320 -18.66 -38.79 27.31
CA ASP A 320 -18.66 -40.20 27.71
C ASP A 320 -17.85 -40.47 29.00
N LEU A 321 -16.79 -39.70 29.24
CA LEU A 321 -15.93 -39.79 30.43
C LEU A 321 -16.44 -38.93 31.60
N GLU A 322 -17.33 -37.97 31.35
CA GLU A 322 -18.00 -37.19 32.37
C GLU A 322 -18.94 -38.14 33.13
N PRO A 323 -18.73 -38.37 34.43
CA PRO A 323 -19.53 -39.33 35.15
C PRO A 323 -20.98 -38.81 35.20
N LYS A 324 -21.98 -39.69 35.04
CA LYS A 324 -23.43 -39.41 35.15
C LYS A 324 -23.88 -38.95 36.55
N VAL A 325 -23.03 -38.23 37.27
CA VAL A 325 -23.27 -37.58 38.56
C VAL A 325 -24.46 -36.65 38.45
N ASP A 326 -24.70 -36.01 37.31
CA ASP A 326 -25.89 -35.18 37.09
C ASP A 326 -27.20 -35.96 37.14
N SER A 327 -27.24 -37.21 36.66
CA SER A 327 -28.46 -38.03 36.76
C SER A 327 -28.74 -38.49 38.19
N SER A 328 -27.68 -38.78 38.96
CA SER A 328 -27.80 -39.13 40.38
C SER A 328 -28.14 -37.92 41.25
N MET A 329 -27.55 -36.76 40.95
CA MET A 329 -27.78 -35.52 41.69
C MET A 329 -29.14 -34.93 41.36
N ALA A 330 -29.58 -34.95 40.09
CA ALA A 330 -30.93 -34.55 39.68
C ALA A 330 -32.00 -35.39 40.37
N LYS A 331 -31.84 -36.73 40.43
CA LYS A 331 -32.76 -37.60 41.19
C LYS A 331 -32.79 -37.27 42.68
N LYS A 332 -31.64 -36.95 43.28
CA LYS A 332 -31.55 -36.52 44.68
C LYS A 332 -32.25 -35.19 44.91
N ILE A 333 -32.13 -34.26 43.97
CA ILE A 333 -32.80 -32.96 43.99
C ILE A 333 -34.31 -33.15 43.88
N ASP A 334 -34.79 -33.99 42.97
CA ASP A 334 -36.21 -34.30 42.80
C ASP A 334 -36.80 -34.97 44.06
N GLU A 335 -36.08 -35.93 44.66
CA GLU A 335 -36.47 -36.54 45.94
C GLU A 335 -36.57 -35.52 47.07
N LEU A 336 -35.59 -34.61 47.18
CA LEU A 336 -35.60 -33.55 48.19
C LEU A 336 -36.72 -32.54 47.96
N GLN A 337 -37.02 -32.19 46.71
CA GLN A 337 -38.13 -31.33 46.35
C GLN A 337 -39.48 -31.95 46.72
N GLU A 338 -39.67 -33.26 46.49
CA GLU A 338 -40.92 -33.95 46.87
C GLU A 338 -41.08 -34.07 48.38
N ILE A 339 -39.98 -34.29 49.13
CA ILE A 339 -40.00 -34.24 50.60
C ILE A 339 -40.37 -32.84 51.09
N LEU A 340 -39.82 -31.79 50.50
CA LEU A 340 -40.16 -30.40 50.80
C LEU A 340 -41.64 -30.12 50.53
N ARG A 341 -42.15 -30.50 49.36
CA ARG A 341 -43.56 -30.35 48.99
C ARG A 341 -44.49 -31.08 49.96
N LYS A 342 -44.10 -32.28 50.40
CA LYS A 342 -44.85 -33.03 51.42
C LYS A 342 -44.83 -32.33 52.78
N LYS A 343 -43.68 -31.78 53.19
CA LYS A 343 -43.56 -31.01 54.44
C LYS A 343 -44.38 -29.72 54.40
N ASP A 344 -44.43 -29.04 53.27
CA ASP A 344 -45.28 -27.85 53.08
C ASP A 344 -46.77 -28.21 53.16
N GLU A 345 -47.19 -29.34 52.57
CA GLU A 345 -48.57 -29.81 52.68
C GLU A 345 -48.92 -30.23 54.12
N ASP A 346 -48.01 -30.92 54.82
CA ASP A 346 -48.17 -31.25 56.24
C ASP A 346 -48.25 -29.97 57.10
N MET A 347 -47.43 -28.96 56.78
CA MET A 347 -47.44 -27.66 57.46
C MET A 347 -48.77 -26.93 57.21
N LYS A 348 -49.27 -26.93 55.98
CA LYS A 348 -50.57 -26.37 55.63
C LYS A 348 -51.73 -27.09 56.32
N GLN A 349 -51.70 -28.41 56.41
CA GLN A 349 -52.69 -29.18 57.18
C GLN A 349 -52.62 -28.85 58.68
N MET A 350 -51.41 -28.64 59.20
CA MET A 350 -51.19 -28.21 60.57
C MET A 350 -51.72 -26.79 60.81
N GLU A 351 -51.45 -25.85 59.90
CA GLU A 351 -52.01 -24.50 59.90
C GLU A 351 -53.54 -24.52 59.84
N ASP A 352 -54.15 -25.35 58.99
CA ASP A 352 -55.61 -25.50 58.91
C ASP A 352 -56.19 -26.06 60.21
N ARG A 353 -55.51 -27.01 60.86
CA ARG A 353 -55.91 -27.50 62.20
C ARG A 353 -55.80 -26.39 63.24
N TYR A 354 -54.70 -25.66 63.27
CA TYR A 354 -54.52 -24.51 64.17
C TYR A 354 -55.55 -23.42 63.90
N LYS A 355 -55.90 -23.16 62.64
CA LYS A 355 -56.93 -22.21 62.25
C LYS A 355 -58.30 -22.64 62.75
N ARG A 356 -58.65 -23.93 62.64
CA ARG A 356 -59.87 -24.50 63.23
C ARG A 356 -59.87 -24.41 64.76
N TYR A 357 -58.73 -24.66 65.43
CA TYR A 357 -58.62 -24.49 66.87
C TYR A 357 -58.75 -23.02 67.29
N MET A 358 -58.13 -22.10 66.54
CA MET A 358 -58.26 -20.66 66.73
C MET A 358 -59.67 -20.16 66.43
N GLU A 359 -60.38 -20.74 65.46
CA GLU A 359 -61.80 -20.47 65.19
C GLU A 359 -62.71 -21.03 66.28
N LYS A 360 -62.41 -22.21 66.82
CA LYS A 360 -63.10 -22.73 68.02
C LYS A 360 -62.85 -21.81 69.21
N ALA A 361 -61.61 -21.39 69.45
CA ALA A 361 -61.26 -20.43 70.50
C ALA A 361 -61.94 -19.08 70.27
N ARG A 362 -61.95 -18.56 69.04
CA ARG A 362 -62.69 -17.34 68.66
C ARG A 362 -64.19 -17.48 68.84
N THR A 363 -64.78 -18.64 68.49
CA THR A 363 -66.20 -18.90 68.69
C THR A 363 -66.52 -18.96 70.18
N VAL A 364 -65.67 -19.61 70.99
CA VAL A 364 -65.75 -19.64 72.45
C VAL A 364 -65.65 -18.23 73.04
N ILE A 365 -64.66 -17.43 72.61
CA ILE A 365 -64.50 -16.01 72.98
C ILE A 365 -65.75 -15.21 72.55
N LYS A 366 -66.29 -15.46 71.36
CA LYS A 366 -67.48 -14.79 70.82
C LYS A 366 -68.78 -15.19 71.54
N THR A 367 -68.84 -16.40 72.11
CA THR A 367 -69.92 -16.83 73.01
C THR A 367 -69.75 -16.33 74.45
N LEU A 368 -68.56 -15.82 74.81
CA LEU A 368 -68.22 -15.39 76.17
C LEU A 368 -68.11 -13.87 76.37
N ASP A 369 -68.26 -13.03 75.34
CA ASP A 369 -68.10 -11.58 75.52
C ASP A 369 -69.06 -10.72 74.65
N PRO A 370 -69.91 -9.84 75.25
CA PRO A 370 -70.71 -8.86 74.55
C PRO A 370 -69.92 -7.56 74.22
N LYS A 371 -69.98 -7.16 72.95
CA LYS A 371 -69.71 -5.81 72.40
C LYS A 371 -68.31 -5.20 72.65
N GLN A 372 -67.56 -5.01 71.55
CA GLN A 372 -67.02 -3.70 71.11
C GLN A 372 -66.32 -3.76 69.73
N GLN A 373 -66.67 -2.82 68.85
CA GLN A 373 -65.86 -2.28 67.74
C GLN A 373 -64.83 -1.27 68.31
N PRO A 374 -63.94 -0.61 67.52
CA PRO A 374 -63.25 -0.94 66.26
C PRO A 374 -61.72 -0.64 66.35
N VAL A 375 -60.83 -1.15 65.48
CA VAL A 375 -59.45 -0.59 65.40
C VAL A 375 -58.93 -0.47 63.96
N THR A 376 -58.67 0.79 63.62
CA THR A 376 -57.94 1.38 62.51
C THR A 376 -56.45 0.97 62.47
N GLY A 377 -55.93 0.75 61.26
CA GLY A 377 -54.51 0.92 60.87
C GLY A 377 -53.45 0.19 61.71
N THR A 378 -52.97 -0.97 61.24
CA THR A 378 -51.80 -1.62 61.85
C THR A 378 -50.49 -0.91 61.48
N PRO A 379 -49.60 -0.66 62.46
CA PRO A 379 -48.33 0.08 62.27
C PRO A 379 -47.39 -0.56 61.25
N ASP A 380 -47.49 -1.87 61.02
CA ASP A 380 -46.65 -2.60 60.07
C ASP A 380 -46.91 -2.20 58.61
N ILE A 381 -48.16 -1.87 58.27
CA ILE A 381 -48.52 -1.44 56.91
C ILE A 381 -47.97 -0.04 56.64
N GLN A 382 -47.98 0.83 57.65
CA GLN A 382 -47.38 2.17 57.56
C GLN A 382 -45.85 2.08 57.46
N ALA A 383 -45.22 1.16 58.21
CA ALA A 383 -43.78 0.93 58.16
C ALA A 383 -43.31 0.42 56.79
N LEU A 384 -44.04 -0.50 56.15
CA LEU A 384 -43.71 -0.98 54.81
C LEU A 384 -43.85 0.10 53.73
N LYS A 385 -44.87 0.96 53.83
CA LYS A 385 -45.00 2.13 52.94
C LYS A 385 -43.83 3.09 53.09
N ASN A 386 -43.38 3.33 54.32
CA ASN A 386 -42.21 4.18 54.59
C ASN A 386 -40.90 3.56 54.07
N GLN A 387 -40.74 2.23 54.16
CA GLN A 387 -39.57 1.56 53.57
C GLN A 387 -39.57 1.60 52.04
N LEU A 388 -40.73 1.49 51.41
CA LEU A 388 -40.85 1.58 49.96
C LEU A 388 -40.48 2.98 49.48
N THR A 389 -40.98 4.04 50.13
CA THR A 389 -40.63 5.42 49.76
C THR A 389 -39.16 5.75 50.03
N GLU A 390 -38.55 5.16 51.05
CA GLU A 390 -37.10 5.26 51.29
C GLU A 390 -36.27 4.62 50.17
N LYS A 391 -36.65 3.41 49.74
CA LYS A 391 -35.97 2.72 48.63
C LYS A 391 -36.14 3.47 47.31
N GLU A 392 -37.33 4.00 47.03
CA GLU A 392 -37.59 4.81 45.84
C GLU A 392 -36.68 6.05 45.82
N ARG A 393 -36.52 6.73 46.96
CA ARG A 393 -35.62 7.89 47.08
C ARG A 393 -34.15 7.50 46.88
N LYS A 394 -33.74 6.33 47.38
CA LYS A 394 -32.38 5.83 47.21
C LYS A 394 -32.07 5.46 45.77
N ILE A 395 -33.04 4.89 45.05
CA ILE A 395 -32.93 4.61 43.61
C ILE A 395 -32.73 5.92 42.84
N GLN A 396 -33.58 6.93 43.09
CA GLN A 396 -33.45 8.25 42.44
C GLN A 396 -32.08 8.92 42.70
N HIS A 397 -31.55 8.78 43.92
CA HIS A 397 -30.23 9.32 44.25
C HIS A 397 -29.11 8.59 43.49
N LEU A 398 -29.15 7.26 43.43
CA LEU A 398 -28.16 6.46 42.69
C LEU A 398 -28.21 6.71 41.19
N GLU A 399 -29.41 6.89 40.62
CA GLU A 399 -29.59 7.25 39.21
C GLU A 399 -28.99 8.62 38.90
N HIS A 400 -29.19 9.61 39.79
CA HIS A 400 -28.60 10.94 39.64
C HIS A 400 -27.07 10.90 39.72
N ASP A 401 -26.51 10.14 40.67
CA ASP A 401 -25.06 10.00 40.82
C ASP A 401 -24.44 9.26 39.63
N TYR A 402 -25.13 8.25 39.10
CA TYR A 402 -24.71 7.55 37.89
C TYR A 402 -24.68 8.48 36.68
N GLU A 403 -25.73 9.27 36.44
CA GLU A 403 -25.78 10.22 35.32
C GLU A 403 -24.67 11.28 35.45
N LYS A 404 -24.41 11.77 36.67
CA LYS A 404 -23.30 12.70 36.93
C LYS A 404 -21.92 12.07 36.71
N SER A 405 -21.75 10.79 37.06
CA SER A 405 -20.51 10.05 36.80
C SER A 405 -20.30 9.85 35.30
N LYS A 406 -21.36 9.48 34.58
CA LYS A 406 -21.35 9.33 33.12
C LYS A 406 -20.99 10.64 32.41
N ALA A 407 -21.62 11.75 32.79
CA ALA A 407 -21.32 13.06 32.23
C ALA A 407 -19.85 13.50 32.46
N ARG A 408 -19.26 13.17 33.61
CA ARG A 408 -17.83 13.40 33.86
C ARG A 408 -16.94 12.54 32.98
N HIS A 409 -17.28 11.26 32.82
CA HIS A 409 -16.54 10.34 31.95
C HIS A 409 -16.55 10.82 30.50
N ASP A 410 -17.72 11.21 29.98
CA ASP A 410 -17.86 11.76 28.61
C ASP A 410 -17.04 13.05 28.42
N GLN A 411 -16.92 13.88 29.45
CA GLN A 411 -16.08 15.08 29.42
C GLN A 411 -14.59 14.73 29.42
N GLU A 412 -14.17 13.76 30.22
CA GLU A 412 -12.79 13.27 30.27
C GLU A 412 -12.38 12.64 28.92
N GLU A 413 -13.24 11.84 28.31
CA GLU A 413 -13.01 11.27 26.98
C GLU A 413 -12.79 12.37 25.92
N LYS A 414 -13.63 13.41 25.92
CA LYS A 414 -13.47 14.55 25.00
C LYS A 414 -12.13 15.26 25.20
N LEU A 415 -11.69 15.43 26.45
CA LEU A 415 -10.39 16.03 26.75
C LEU A 415 -9.24 15.14 26.27
N ILE A 416 -9.33 13.83 26.47
CA ILE A 416 -8.32 12.86 26.01
C ILE A 416 -8.22 12.88 24.47
N ILE A 417 -9.36 12.81 23.78
CA ILE A 417 -9.42 12.84 22.31
C ILE A 417 -8.81 14.15 21.77
N THR A 418 -9.16 15.29 22.38
CA THR A 418 -8.62 16.60 21.98
C THR A 418 -7.12 16.69 22.22
N ALA A 419 -6.63 16.21 23.36
CA ALA A 419 -5.21 16.19 23.68
C ALA A 419 -4.43 15.30 22.70
N TRP A 420 -4.98 14.14 22.34
CA TRP A 420 -4.36 13.20 21.41
C TRP A 420 -4.29 13.76 19.99
N TYR A 421 -5.37 14.39 19.52
CA TYR A 421 -5.40 15.07 18.23
C TYR A 421 -4.37 16.22 18.16
N ASN A 422 -4.30 17.06 19.19
CA ASN A 422 -3.33 18.15 19.27
C ASN A 422 -1.88 17.62 19.30
N MET A 423 -1.62 16.55 20.06
CA MET A 423 -0.31 15.90 20.07
C MET A 423 0.05 15.35 18.70
N GLY A 424 -0.89 14.69 18.02
CA GLY A 424 -0.74 14.18 16.66
C GLY A 424 -0.39 15.29 15.68
N MET A 425 -1.08 16.44 15.76
CA MET A 425 -0.78 17.61 14.94
C MET A 425 0.63 18.17 15.19
N VAL A 426 1.07 18.28 16.46
CA VAL A 426 2.41 18.76 16.80
C VAL A 426 3.49 17.82 16.26
N LEU A 427 3.29 16.51 16.36
CA LEU A 427 4.22 15.52 15.80
C LEU A 427 4.26 15.61 14.27
N HIS A 428 3.11 15.75 13.61
CA HIS A 428 3.04 15.94 12.16
C HIS A 428 3.74 17.22 11.71
N GLN A 429 3.59 18.33 12.45
CA GLN A 429 4.30 19.58 12.16
C GLN A 429 5.82 19.45 12.33
N LYS A 430 6.29 18.73 13.36
CA LYS A 430 7.73 18.46 13.54
C LYS A 430 8.31 17.65 12.38
N VAL A 431 7.62 16.58 11.98
CA VAL A 431 8.07 15.73 10.85
C VAL A 431 8.05 16.49 9.52
N SER A 432 7.05 17.35 9.30
CA SER A 432 7.01 18.21 8.11
C SER A 432 8.05 19.33 8.13
N GLY A 433 8.37 19.89 9.30
CA GLY A 433 9.42 20.89 9.49
C GLY A 433 10.81 20.34 9.22
N ASP A 434 11.10 19.12 9.69
CA ASP A 434 12.39 18.43 9.44
C ASP A 434 12.60 18.05 7.97
N ARG A 435 11.52 17.91 7.18
CA ARG A 435 11.59 17.64 5.74
C ARG A 435 11.81 18.89 4.88
N LEU A 436 11.53 20.08 5.41
CA LEU A 436 11.67 21.36 4.71
C LEU A 436 12.89 22.18 5.16
N ALA A 437 13.62 21.73 6.19
CA ALA A 437 14.86 22.36 6.62
C ALA A 437 15.99 22.05 5.60
N PRO A 438 16.70 23.06 5.07
CA PRO A 438 17.85 22.81 4.20
C PRO A 438 18.94 22.11 5.01
N SER A 439 19.52 21.06 4.44
CA SER A 439 20.67 20.29 4.93
C SER A 439 21.71 21.19 5.62
N ASN A 440 21.62 21.31 6.96
CA ASN A 440 22.64 21.96 7.75
C ASN A 440 23.86 21.04 7.77
N GLN A 441 24.91 21.48 7.09
CA GLN A 441 26.27 20.96 7.21
C GLN A 441 26.57 20.72 8.69
N ALA A 442 27.13 19.53 8.99
CA ALA A 442 27.58 19.16 10.32
C ALA A 442 28.50 20.24 10.89
N MET A 443 27.99 21.04 11.81
CA MET A 443 28.76 22.06 12.51
C MET A 443 29.77 21.35 13.43
N SER A 444 31.06 21.58 13.18
CA SER A 444 32.15 21.10 14.01
C SER A 444 31.95 21.53 15.48
N PHE A 445 32.32 20.65 16.42
CA PHE A 445 32.22 20.83 17.88
C PHE A 445 32.71 22.20 18.37
N LEU A 446 33.76 22.74 17.73
CA LEU A 446 34.31 24.06 18.01
C LEU A 446 33.38 25.23 17.63
N ALA A 447 32.51 25.07 16.64
CA ALA A 447 31.51 26.08 16.28
C ALA A 447 30.34 26.09 17.28
N GLN A 448 29.95 24.92 17.78
CA GLN A 448 28.91 24.79 18.80
C GLN A 448 29.38 25.33 20.17
N GLN A 449 30.67 25.17 20.49
CA GLN A 449 31.28 25.73 21.70
C GLN A 449 31.38 27.27 21.65
N ARG A 450 31.63 27.87 20.48
CA ARG A 450 31.67 29.34 20.33
C ARG A 450 30.30 30.00 20.54
N GLN A 451 29.23 29.37 20.05
CA GLN A 451 27.86 29.89 20.22
C GLN A 451 27.40 29.84 21.67
N SER A 452 27.71 28.76 22.38
CA SER A 452 27.37 28.62 23.81
C SER A 452 28.17 29.57 24.71
N THR A 453 29.43 29.90 24.36
CA THR A 453 30.20 30.94 25.06
C THR A 453 29.68 32.36 24.77
N ASN A 454 29.20 32.64 23.55
CA ASN A 454 28.64 33.95 23.19
C ASN A 454 27.26 34.18 23.82
N ALA A 455 26.42 33.14 23.93
CA ALA A 455 25.12 33.23 24.59
C ALA A 455 25.24 33.57 26.09
N ARG A 456 26.31 33.10 26.77
CA ARG A 456 26.57 33.44 28.18
C ARG A 456 27.09 34.87 28.39
N ARG A 457 27.83 35.46 27.43
CA ARG A 457 28.27 36.87 27.51
C ARG A 457 27.15 37.88 27.29
N GLY A 458 26.06 37.50 26.61
CA GLY A 458 24.91 38.37 26.36
C GLY A 458 24.04 38.68 27.58
N LEU A 459 24.18 37.94 28.69
CA LEU A 459 23.30 38.05 29.87
C LEU A 459 23.82 38.96 30.99
N THR A 460 24.97 39.63 30.83
CA THR A 460 25.59 40.47 31.89
C THR A 460 25.75 41.94 31.52
N ARG A 461 24.82 42.50 30.74
CA ARG A 461 24.80 43.96 30.54
C ARG A 461 23.38 44.47 30.31
N HIS A 462 22.75 44.94 31.38
CA HIS A 462 22.12 46.26 31.46
C HIS A 462 21.47 46.44 32.84
N HIS A 463 22.19 47.14 33.72
CA HIS A 463 21.57 48.01 34.71
C HIS A 463 22.01 49.43 34.32
N PRO A 464 21.06 50.36 34.17
CA PRO A 464 21.22 51.57 34.97
C PRO A 464 19.91 52.15 35.50
N ARG A 465 20.00 52.55 36.78
CA ARG A 465 19.45 53.73 37.46
C ARG A 465 18.03 54.19 37.16
#